data_AF-A0AAD8YJ52-F1
#
_entry.id   AF-A0AAD8YJ52-F1
#
_cell.length_a   1.000
_cell.length_b   1.000
_cell.length_c   1.000
_cell.angle_alpha   90.00
_cell.angle_beta   90.00
_cell.angle_gamma   90.00
#
_symmetry.space_group_name_H-M   'P 1'
#
loop_
_entity.id
_entity.type
_entity.pdbx_description
1 polymer ?
#
loop_
_entity_poly.entity_id
_entity_poly.type
_entity_poly.pdbx_seq_one_letter_code
_entity_poly.pdbx_strand_id
1 'polypeptide(L)'
;MMNDDQPVGGIYVYRGGQAPDNITHAIIDKSVKVIDEGAFRDNPFLHTVEMHDGIDRVREEAFHLCHSLLYVNLRRIKILDSFAFSDSGLTHVDGDDLEIIRDNAFQGCENLKKIAFSSLRIIESCAFEGTSLTDVEFPETLEFVGGNAFVMNESLRRICLPLKADLFHEERPDEHLHPNDTFDECDSLTTVELIGGVHETVSSLHMKRWRNDMTKDINQINVTLPRIPSAQKTNVIRWWLQSVHSRIEHYKTKHIQVLKEATVLLELALWKAKLDDDEGGDDSLEAPTKKVKIDVGRARNERRVTSGANIVIKNVLPFLKLK
;
A
#
# COMPACT_ATOMS: atom_id res chain seq x y z
N MET A 1 -34.44 -2.94 44.20
CA MET A 1 -35.14 -3.56 43.06
C MET A 1 -34.17 -3.42 41.89
N MET A 2 -33.09 -4.20 41.80
CA MET A 2 -33.07 -5.62 41.39
C MET A 2 -34.09 -5.86 40.28
N ASN A 3 -33.69 -5.53 39.04
CA ASN A 3 -34.18 -6.20 37.86
C ASN A 3 -33.04 -7.09 37.36
N ASP A 4 -32.93 -8.25 38.01
CA ASP A 4 -32.44 -9.46 37.37
C ASP A 4 -33.47 -9.82 36.30
N ASP A 5 -33.11 -9.64 35.03
CA ASP A 5 -33.62 -10.42 33.88
C ASP A 5 -33.02 -9.88 32.57
N GLN A 6 -31.78 -10.28 32.26
CA GLN A 6 -31.31 -10.44 30.87
C GLN A 6 -30.42 -11.68 30.77
N PRO A 7 -30.45 -12.40 29.64
CA PRO A 7 -30.46 -13.85 29.65
C PRO A 7 -29.06 -14.44 29.78
N VAL A 8 -28.83 -15.17 30.87
CA VAL A 8 -27.75 -16.15 30.96
C VAL A 8 -28.02 -17.22 29.90
N GLY A 9 -27.36 -17.12 28.74
CA GLY A 9 -27.48 -18.06 27.62
C GLY A 9 -28.44 -17.68 26.49
N GLY A 10 -28.90 -16.43 26.40
CA GLY A 10 -29.73 -15.93 25.30
C GLY A 10 -29.01 -15.01 24.32
N ILE A 11 -29.57 -14.86 23.11
CA ILE A 11 -29.12 -13.89 22.12
C ILE A 11 -29.54 -12.49 22.57
N TYR A 12 -28.59 -11.57 22.71
CA TYR A 12 -28.84 -10.16 23.00
C TYR A 12 -28.98 -9.35 21.69
N VAL A 13 -30.01 -8.52 21.58
CA VAL A 13 -30.19 -7.63 20.41
C VAL A 13 -29.74 -6.23 20.78
N TYR A 14 -28.62 -5.80 20.19
CA TYR A 14 -28.04 -4.49 20.43
C TYR A 14 -28.76 -3.41 19.62
N ARG A 15 -29.18 -2.34 20.32
CA ARG A 15 -29.91 -1.20 19.73
C ARG A 15 -29.25 0.16 20.04
N GLY A 16 -28.02 0.15 20.57
CA GLY A 16 -27.29 1.34 21.03
C GLY A 16 -27.02 1.34 22.54
N GLY A 17 -26.04 2.14 22.95
CA GLY A 17 -25.56 2.24 24.33
C GLY A 17 -24.60 1.12 24.71
N GLN A 18 -24.63 0.73 25.98
CA GLN A 18 -23.82 -0.35 26.54
C GLN A 18 -24.65 -1.64 26.65
N ALA A 19 -24.10 -2.74 26.18
CA ALA A 19 -24.65 -4.07 26.34
C ALA A 19 -24.49 -4.56 27.79
N PRO A 20 -25.36 -5.48 28.26
CA PRO A 20 -25.19 -6.11 29.55
C PRO A 20 -23.90 -6.93 29.62
N ASP A 21 -23.38 -7.08 30.83
CA ASP A 21 -22.25 -7.97 31.09
C ASP A 21 -22.64 -9.46 30.91
N ASN A 22 -21.66 -10.30 30.62
CA ASN A 22 -21.79 -11.76 30.51
C ASN A 22 -22.72 -12.25 29.39
N ILE A 23 -22.91 -11.46 28.33
CA ILE A 23 -23.58 -11.95 27.13
C ILE A 23 -22.70 -12.96 26.37
N THR A 24 -23.33 -13.91 25.69
CA THR A 24 -22.62 -14.93 24.89
C THR A 24 -22.77 -14.75 23.39
N HIS A 25 -23.90 -14.20 22.96
CA HIS A 25 -24.26 -14.00 21.55
C HIS A 25 -24.94 -12.65 21.42
N ALA A 26 -24.53 -11.84 20.44
CA ALA A 26 -25.16 -10.55 20.15
C ALA A 26 -25.58 -10.46 18.68
N ILE A 27 -26.73 -9.82 18.42
CA ILE A 27 -27.17 -9.42 17.09
C ILE A 27 -27.26 -7.89 17.06
N ILE A 28 -26.57 -7.26 16.12
CA ILE A 28 -26.68 -5.82 15.89
C ILE A 28 -27.99 -5.55 15.13
N ASP A 29 -28.90 -4.77 15.72
CA ASP A 29 -30.17 -4.40 15.08
C ASP A 29 -29.92 -3.57 13.82
N LYS A 30 -30.67 -3.83 12.73
CA LYS A 30 -30.48 -3.17 11.42
C LYS A 30 -30.59 -1.65 11.44
N SER A 31 -31.16 -1.07 12.50
CA SER A 31 -31.22 0.39 12.69
C SER A 31 -29.91 1.00 13.17
N VAL A 32 -29.00 0.20 13.72
CA VAL A 32 -27.72 0.64 14.27
C VAL A 32 -26.73 0.89 13.14
N LYS A 33 -26.24 2.13 13.04
CA LYS A 33 -25.18 2.52 12.09
C LYS A 33 -23.81 2.65 12.74
N VAL A 34 -23.77 2.84 14.06
CA VAL A 34 -22.56 3.08 14.82
C VAL A 34 -22.63 2.21 16.06
N ILE A 35 -21.60 1.41 16.30
CA ILE A 35 -21.45 0.72 17.58
C ILE A 35 -20.82 1.72 18.55
N ASP A 36 -21.52 1.98 19.65
CA ASP A 36 -21.13 3.01 20.61
C ASP A 36 -19.82 2.66 21.34
N GLU A 37 -19.23 3.68 21.94
CA GLU A 37 -18.02 3.55 22.74
C GLU A 37 -18.26 2.58 23.90
N GLY A 38 -17.36 1.61 24.08
CA GLY A 38 -17.47 0.60 25.12
C GLY A 38 -18.71 -0.30 25.03
N ALA A 39 -19.40 -0.36 23.88
CA ALA A 39 -20.70 -1.05 23.75
C ALA A 39 -20.71 -2.49 24.27
N PHE A 40 -19.64 -3.25 24.04
CA PHE A 40 -19.47 -4.63 24.49
C PHE A 40 -18.21 -4.81 25.34
N ARG A 41 -17.64 -3.72 25.87
CA ARG A 41 -16.45 -3.76 26.71
C ARG A 41 -16.62 -4.75 27.86
N ASP A 42 -15.54 -5.44 28.23
CA ASP A 42 -15.50 -6.36 29.38
C ASP A 42 -16.54 -7.50 29.30
N ASN A 43 -16.81 -8.00 28.09
CA ASN A 43 -17.63 -9.19 27.87
C ASN A 43 -16.77 -10.42 27.51
N PRO A 44 -16.11 -11.06 28.51
CA PRO A 44 -15.16 -12.15 28.25
C PRO A 44 -15.84 -13.40 27.69
N PHE A 45 -17.16 -13.54 27.83
CA PHE A 45 -17.93 -14.69 27.34
C PHE A 45 -18.64 -14.45 26.00
N LEU A 46 -18.47 -13.29 25.37
CA LEU A 46 -19.08 -13.00 24.08
C LEU A 46 -18.38 -13.81 22.98
N HIS A 47 -19.06 -14.81 22.43
CA HIS A 47 -18.50 -15.71 21.42
C HIS A 47 -18.73 -15.20 20.00
N THR A 48 -19.91 -14.65 19.73
CA THR A 48 -20.33 -14.26 18.38
C THR A 48 -21.11 -12.95 18.39
N VAL A 49 -20.88 -12.14 17.35
CA VAL A 49 -21.59 -10.90 17.08
C VAL A 49 -22.04 -10.92 15.63
N GLU A 50 -23.36 -10.99 15.40
CA GLU A 50 -23.94 -10.90 14.07
C GLU A 50 -24.08 -9.43 13.66
N MET A 51 -23.15 -9.00 12.80
CA MET A 51 -23.11 -7.65 12.22
C MET A 51 -23.86 -7.61 10.88
N HIS A 52 -24.29 -6.42 10.46
CA HIS A 52 -24.87 -6.17 9.14
C HIS A 52 -24.09 -5.10 8.37
N ASP A 53 -24.20 -5.11 7.05
CA ASP A 53 -23.52 -4.20 6.09
C ASP A 53 -23.87 -2.70 6.22
N GLY A 54 -24.70 -2.34 7.20
CA GLY A 54 -25.15 -0.97 7.42
C GLY A 54 -24.40 -0.23 8.53
N ILE A 55 -23.36 -0.88 9.10
CA ILE A 55 -22.54 -0.31 10.15
C ILE A 55 -21.43 0.52 9.50
N ASP A 56 -21.43 1.82 9.81
CA ASP A 56 -20.49 2.80 9.25
C ASP A 56 -19.20 2.89 10.09
N ARG A 57 -19.29 2.69 11.41
CA ARG A 57 -18.18 2.88 12.37
C ARG A 57 -18.33 2.04 13.63
N VAL A 58 -17.20 1.57 14.14
CA VAL A 58 -17.06 0.97 15.48
C VAL A 58 -16.23 1.93 16.31
N ARG A 59 -16.82 2.44 17.41
CA ARG A 59 -16.18 3.43 18.28
C ARG A 59 -15.15 2.81 19.21
N GLU A 60 -14.45 3.70 19.90
CA GLU A 60 -13.40 3.39 20.86
C GLU A 60 -13.86 2.34 21.90
N GLU A 61 -12.97 1.39 22.17
CA GLU A 61 -13.17 0.30 23.14
C GLU A 61 -14.44 -0.57 22.94
N ALA A 62 -15.12 -0.50 21.79
CA ALA A 62 -16.42 -1.14 21.59
C ALA A 62 -16.44 -2.65 21.91
N PHE A 63 -15.36 -3.38 21.66
CA PHE A 63 -15.19 -4.81 21.97
C PHE A 63 -13.91 -5.08 22.77
N HIS A 64 -13.48 -4.11 23.58
CA HIS A 64 -12.29 -4.27 24.43
C HIS A 64 -12.51 -5.40 25.46
N LEU A 65 -11.48 -6.23 25.67
CA LEU A 65 -11.47 -7.38 26.61
C LEU A 65 -12.53 -8.47 26.29
N CYS A 66 -12.98 -8.54 25.05
CA CYS A 66 -13.85 -9.61 24.53
C CYS A 66 -13.05 -10.88 24.16
N HIS A 67 -12.44 -11.52 25.16
CA HIS A 67 -11.49 -12.63 24.97
C HIS A 67 -12.05 -13.88 24.26
N SER A 68 -13.38 -14.09 24.26
CA SER A 68 -14.00 -15.23 23.57
C SER A 68 -14.51 -14.90 22.16
N LEU A 69 -14.41 -13.65 21.71
CA LEU A 69 -14.97 -13.22 20.43
C LEU A 69 -14.09 -13.69 19.28
N LEU A 70 -14.53 -14.71 18.54
CA LEU A 70 -13.67 -15.39 17.56
C LEU A 70 -13.62 -14.73 16.19
N TYR A 71 -14.71 -14.06 15.81
CA TYR A 71 -14.90 -13.49 14.47
C TYR A 71 -15.80 -12.26 14.52
N VAL A 72 -15.44 -11.25 13.71
CA VAL A 72 -16.29 -10.11 13.37
C VAL A 72 -16.18 -9.81 11.89
N ASN A 73 -17.28 -9.35 11.30
CA ASN A 73 -17.31 -8.91 9.91
C ASN A 73 -17.18 -7.38 9.87
N LEU A 74 -16.03 -6.88 9.40
CA LEU A 74 -15.78 -5.44 9.28
C LEU A 74 -15.97 -4.92 7.85
N ARG A 75 -16.66 -5.66 6.97
CA ARG A 75 -16.96 -5.21 5.61
C ARG A 75 -17.72 -3.88 5.66
N ARG A 76 -17.36 -2.97 4.76
CA ARG A 76 -17.91 -1.60 4.60
C ARG A 76 -17.58 -0.59 5.69
N ILE A 77 -16.95 -1.02 6.79
CA ILE A 77 -16.45 -0.09 7.81
C ILE A 77 -15.17 0.55 7.28
N LYS A 78 -15.12 1.89 7.26
CA LYS A 78 -13.96 2.64 6.76
C LYS A 78 -12.91 2.94 7.82
N ILE A 79 -13.36 3.15 9.06
CA ILE A 79 -12.51 3.58 10.17
C ILE A 79 -12.83 2.71 11.39
N LEU A 80 -11.78 2.15 11.97
CA LEU A 80 -11.81 1.45 13.24
C LEU A 80 -11.15 2.32 14.30
N ASP A 81 -11.89 2.71 15.33
CA ASP A 81 -11.41 3.60 16.38
C ASP A 81 -10.47 2.89 17.38
N SER A 82 -9.81 3.68 18.22
CA SER A 82 -8.78 3.21 19.13
C SER A 82 -9.29 2.12 20.09
N PHE A 83 -8.47 1.13 20.39
CA PHE A 83 -8.82 0.00 21.28
C PHE A 83 -10.09 -0.78 20.92
N ALA A 84 -10.69 -0.57 19.73
CA ALA A 84 -12.01 -1.11 19.40
C ALA A 84 -12.13 -2.63 19.56
N PHE A 85 -11.06 -3.38 19.32
CA PHE A 85 -10.96 -4.83 19.51
C PHE A 85 -9.76 -5.24 20.37
N SER A 86 -9.22 -4.33 21.21
CA SER A 86 -8.06 -4.65 22.05
C SER A 86 -8.38 -5.80 23.00
N ASP A 87 -7.46 -6.76 23.12
CA ASP A 87 -7.55 -7.96 23.95
C ASP A 87 -8.76 -8.84 23.62
N SER A 88 -9.13 -8.89 22.33
CA SER A 88 -10.19 -9.75 21.84
C SER A 88 -9.68 -11.12 21.39
N GLY A 89 -10.57 -12.12 21.43
CA GLY A 89 -10.28 -13.50 21.01
C GLY A 89 -10.19 -13.72 19.50
N LEU A 90 -10.10 -12.65 18.70
CA LEU A 90 -10.29 -12.71 17.26
C LEU A 90 -9.24 -13.60 16.62
N THR A 91 -9.68 -14.49 15.73
CA THR A 91 -8.78 -15.41 15.01
C THR A 91 -8.49 -14.95 13.59
N HIS A 92 -9.45 -14.24 12.99
CA HIS A 92 -9.39 -13.68 11.65
C HIS A 92 -10.23 -12.42 11.56
N VAL A 93 -9.73 -11.43 10.83
CA VAL A 93 -10.45 -10.19 10.53
C VAL A 93 -10.46 -9.96 9.02
N ASP A 94 -11.65 -9.65 8.52
CA ASP A 94 -11.92 -9.28 7.13
C ASP A 94 -12.51 -7.87 7.10
N GLY A 95 -11.81 -6.95 6.46
CA GLY A 95 -12.13 -5.53 6.40
C GLY A 95 -11.72 -4.93 5.07
N ASP A 96 -12.21 -5.47 3.96
CA ASP A 96 -11.86 -5.04 2.60
C ASP A 96 -11.93 -3.50 2.38
N ASP A 97 -12.94 -2.85 2.95
CA ASP A 97 -13.18 -1.41 2.82
C ASP A 97 -12.52 -0.56 3.93
N LEU A 98 -11.78 -1.20 4.84
CA LEU A 98 -11.16 -0.52 5.98
C LEU A 98 -9.97 0.32 5.50
N GLU A 99 -10.07 1.63 5.68
CA GLU A 99 -9.06 2.59 5.24
C GLU A 99 -8.10 2.98 6.37
N ILE A 100 -8.60 3.07 7.61
CA ILE A 100 -7.85 3.54 8.78
C ILE A 100 -8.08 2.62 9.97
N ILE A 101 -6.97 2.18 10.57
CA ILE A 101 -6.92 1.45 11.84
C ILE A 101 -6.23 2.36 12.86
N ARG A 102 -6.97 2.78 13.88
CA ARG A 102 -6.49 3.70 14.91
C ARG A 102 -5.61 3.01 15.95
N ASP A 103 -5.02 3.82 16.83
CA ASP A 103 -4.10 3.37 17.88
C ASP A 103 -4.67 2.18 18.67
N ASN A 104 -3.88 1.13 18.85
CA ASN A 104 -4.19 -0.04 19.67
C ASN A 104 -5.46 -0.83 19.26
N ALA A 105 -6.02 -0.62 18.07
CA ALA A 105 -7.32 -1.18 17.68
C ALA A 105 -7.42 -2.71 17.81
N PHE A 106 -6.35 -3.46 17.54
CA PHE A 106 -6.24 -4.92 17.72
C PHE A 106 -5.08 -5.32 18.63
N GLN A 107 -4.65 -4.43 19.54
CA GLN A 107 -3.61 -4.75 20.53
C GLN A 107 -4.03 -6.00 21.34
N GLY A 108 -3.09 -6.88 21.65
CA GLY A 108 -3.34 -8.05 22.51
C GLY A 108 -4.29 -9.11 21.92
N CYS A 109 -4.60 -9.04 20.62
CA CYS A 109 -5.38 -10.09 19.95
C CYS A 109 -4.49 -11.32 19.69
N GLU A 110 -4.12 -12.03 20.75
CA GLU A 110 -3.13 -13.12 20.75
C GLU A 110 -3.51 -14.28 19.82
N ASN A 111 -4.79 -14.44 19.49
CA ASN A 111 -5.28 -15.49 18.60
C ASN A 111 -5.37 -15.07 17.12
N LEU A 112 -5.13 -13.79 16.81
CA LEU A 112 -5.33 -13.23 15.47
C LEU A 112 -4.20 -13.67 14.56
N LYS A 113 -4.51 -14.55 13.61
CA LYS A 113 -3.52 -15.16 12.70
C LYS A 113 -3.55 -14.60 11.30
N LYS A 114 -4.68 -14.04 10.89
CA LYS A 114 -4.94 -13.62 9.51
C LYS A 114 -5.72 -12.32 9.45
N ILE A 115 -5.24 -11.40 8.62
CA ILE A 115 -5.90 -10.15 8.29
C ILE A 115 -6.02 -10.02 6.77
N ALA A 116 -7.11 -9.42 6.31
CA ALA A 116 -7.33 -9.09 4.90
C ALA A 116 -7.91 -7.68 4.79
N PHE A 117 -7.10 -6.75 4.26
CA PHE A 117 -7.47 -5.35 4.09
C PHE A 117 -7.04 -4.86 2.71
N SER A 118 -7.99 -4.74 1.77
CA SER A 118 -7.69 -4.37 0.39
C SER A 118 -7.64 -2.86 0.15
N SER A 119 -8.26 -2.05 1.01
CA SER A 119 -8.32 -0.58 0.89
C SER A 119 -7.52 0.17 1.95
N LEU A 120 -6.71 -0.53 2.76
CA LEU A 120 -6.00 0.05 3.90
C LEU A 120 -5.01 1.14 3.48
N ARG A 121 -5.04 2.26 4.20
CA ARG A 121 -4.15 3.41 3.98
C ARG A 121 -3.29 3.71 5.20
N ILE A 122 -3.87 3.63 6.40
CA ILE A 122 -3.22 4.07 7.63
C ILE A 122 -3.37 2.99 8.71
N ILE A 123 -2.25 2.59 9.30
CA ILE A 123 -2.17 1.80 10.52
C ILE A 123 -1.49 2.70 11.55
N GLU A 124 -2.17 3.04 12.63
CA GLU A 124 -1.61 3.86 13.71
C GLU A 124 -0.83 3.01 14.73
N SER A 125 -0.43 3.63 15.85
CA SER A 125 0.55 3.05 16.77
C SER A 125 -0.02 1.84 17.51
N CYS A 126 0.82 0.83 17.76
CA CYS A 126 0.44 -0.40 18.49
C CYS A 126 -0.80 -1.14 17.94
N ALA A 127 -1.27 -0.83 16.72
CA ALA A 127 -2.56 -1.31 16.23
C ALA A 127 -2.68 -2.84 16.20
N PHE A 128 -1.60 -3.57 15.98
CA PHE A 128 -1.51 -5.03 16.01
C PHE A 128 -0.42 -5.51 16.98
N GLU A 129 -0.11 -4.77 18.04
CA GLU A 129 0.85 -5.20 19.05
C GLU A 129 0.38 -6.48 19.75
N GLY A 130 1.28 -7.46 19.95
CA GLY A 130 0.97 -8.70 20.68
C GLY A 130 0.00 -9.63 19.97
N THR A 131 -0.06 -9.61 18.63
CA THR A 131 -0.90 -10.54 17.85
C THR A 131 -0.10 -11.73 17.32
N SER A 132 -0.80 -12.78 16.87
CA SER A 132 -0.18 -14.01 16.32
C SER A 132 -0.21 -14.07 14.79
N LEU A 133 -0.10 -12.93 14.11
CA LEU A 133 -0.09 -12.88 12.65
C LEU A 133 1.08 -13.70 12.10
N THR A 134 0.85 -14.49 11.05
CA THR A 134 1.92 -15.30 10.43
C THR A 134 2.43 -14.67 9.13
N ASP A 135 1.51 -14.16 8.32
CA ASP A 135 1.77 -13.61 7.00
C ASP A 135 0.86 -12.39 6.83
N VAL A 136 1.45 -11.28 6.39
CA VAL A 136 0.71 -10.04 6.17
C VAL A 136 0.96 -9.53 4.77
N GLU A 137 -0.13 -9.38 4.02
CA GLU A 137 -0.11 -8.79 2.68
C GLU A 137 -0.80 -7.43 2.75
N PHE A 138 0.00 -6.37 2.71
CA PHE A 138 -0.54 -5.02 2.68
C PHE A 138 -1.00 -4.64 1.27
N PRO A 139 -1.97 -3.74 1.13
CA PRO A 139 -2.37 -3.24 -0.18
C PRO A 139 -1.41 -2.14 -0.68
N GLU A 140 -1.41 -1.90 -2.00
CA GLU A 140 -0.64 -0.80 -2.60
C GLU A 140 -1.07 0.59 -2.10
N THR A 141 -2.30 0.69 -1.61
CA THR A 141 -2.88 1.89 -1.01
C THR A 141 -2.25 2.25 0.34
N LEU A 142 -1.55 1.35 1.02
CA LEU A 142 -0.98 1.60 2.35
C LEU A 142 0.03 2.75 2.30
N GLU A 143 -0.22 3.82 3.02
CA GLU A 143 0.55 5.06 3.06
C GLU A 143 1.42 5.16 4.32
N PHE A 144 0.92 4.68 5.46
CA PHE A 144 1.56 4.87 6.76
C PHE A 144 1.40 3.66 7.69
N VAL A 145 2.49 3.33 8.39
CA VAL A 145 2.51 2.39 9.51
C VAL A 145 3.16 3.06 10.72
N GLY A 146 2.37 3.20 11.79
CA GLY A 146 2.73 3.84 13.04
C GLY A 146 3.78 3.09 13.85
N GLY A 147 4.28 3.79 14.86
CA GLY A 147 5.24 3.25 15.83
C GLY A 147 4.67 1.98 16.49
N ASN A 148 5.52 0.97 16.63
CA ASN A 148 5.20 -0.25 17.35
C ASN A 148 3.97 -1.04 16.83
N ALA A 149 3.49 -0.75 15.61
CA ALA A 149 2.23 -1.30 15.12
C ALA A 149 2.20 -2.84 15.09
N PHE A 150 3.34 -3.52 14.97
CA PHE A 150 3.46 -4.99 14.97
C PHE A 150 4.44 -5.49 16.04
N VAL A 151 4.65 -4.76 17.13
CA VAL A 151 5.52 -5.21 18.23
C VAL A 151 4.99 -6.50 18.84
N MET A 152 5.89 -7.36 19.35
CA MET A 152 5.53 -8.65 19.97
C MET A 152 4.78 -9.62 19.04
N ASN A 153 4.92 -9.48 17.72
CA ASN A 153 4.36 -10.44 16.76
C ASN A 153 5.34 -11.60 16.51
N GLU A 154 5.52 -12.45 17.52
CA GLU A 154 6.51 -13.53 17.49
C GLU A 154 6.28 -14.56 16.37
N SER A 155 5.03 -14.69 15.90
CA SER A 155 4.64 -15.63 14.84
C SER A 155 4.81 -15.08 13.43
N LEU A 156 5.08 -13.78 13.26
CA LEU A 156 5.11 -13.11 11.96
C LEU A 156 6.35 -13.53 11.19
N ARG A 157 6.16 -14.17 10.04
CA ARG A 157 7.24 -14.74 9.21
C ARG A 157 7.49 -13.95 7.94
N ARG A 158 6.43 -13.46 7.33
CA ARG A 158 6.43 -12.84 6.00
C ARG A 158 5.59 -11.57 5.98
N ILE A 159 6.13 -10.53 5.36
CA ILE A 159 5.38 -9.30 5.03
C ILE A 159 5.56 -8.93 3.56
N CYS A 160 4.48 -8.45 2.93
CA CYS A 160 4.49 -7.89 1.59
C CYS A 160 4.19 -6.39 1.67
N LEU A 161 5.14 -5.54 1.27
CA LEU A 161 5.09 -4.09 1.45
C LEU A 161 5.04 -3.36 0.10
N PRO A 162 4.27 -2.26 -0.01
CA PRO A 162 4.40 -1.37 -1.16
C PRO A 162 5.73 -0.63 -1.13
N LEU A 163 6.28 -0.33 -2.31
CA LEU A 163 7.50 0.46 -2.42
C LEU A 163 7.20 1.95 -2.16
N LYS A 164 7.18 2.34 -0.88
CA LYS A 164 7.08 3.73 -0.42
C LYS A 164 8.21 4.02 0.56
N ALA A 165 9.00 5.04 0.27
CA ALA A 165 10.19 5.39 1.06
C ALA A 165 9.85 5.86 2.48
N ASP A 166 8.67 6.47 2.64
CA ASP A 166 8.20 7.09 3.88
C ASP A 166 7.16 6.22 4.61
N LEU A 167 7.07 4.92 4.30
CA LEU A 167 6.06 4.03 4.89
C LEU A 167 6.14 3.95 6.43
N PHE A 168 7.36 4.02 6.97
CA PHE A 168 7.67 3.95 8.41
C PHE A 168 8.26 5.26 8.93
N HIS A 169 7.58 6.38 8.70
CA HIS A 169 8.01 7.68 9.22
C HIS A 169 7.51 7.93 10.64
N GLU A 170 8.16 8.83 11.37
CA GLU A 170 7.72 9.27 12.69
C GLU A 170 6.86 10.52 12.50
N GLU A 171 5.54 10.41 12.69
CA GLU A 171 4.61 11.55 12.53
C GLU A 171 4.81 12.65 13.59
N ARG A 172 5.61 12.41 14.64
CA ARG A 172 5.78 13.38 15.74
C ARG A 172 7.23 13.47 16.20
N PRO A 173 7.89 14.62 15.99
CA PRO A 173 9.13 14.96 16.69
C PRO A 173 8.76 15.41 18.11
N ASP A 174 8.22 14.52 18.93
CA ASP A 174 8.21 14.72 20.38
C ASP A 174 9.44 14.00 20.94
N GLU A 175 10.29 14.72 21.67
CA GLU A 175 11.64 14.32 22.09
C GLU A 175 11.69 13.08 23.02
N HIS A 176 10.54 12.46 23.30
CA HIS A 176 10.37 11.34 24.23
C HIS A 176 9.79 10.08 23.59
N LEU A 177 9.55 10.05 22.28
CA LEU A 177 9.02 8.86 21.61
C LEU A 177 10.17 7.93 21.21
N HIS A 178 10.06 6.66 21.61
CA HIS A 178 10.97 5.59 21.22
C HIS A 178 11.12 5.53 19.69
N PRO A 179 12.27 5.09 19.16
CA PRO A 179 12.44 4.89 17.72
C PRO A 179 11.26 4.13 17.15
N ASN A 180 10.78 4.44 15.94
CA ASN A 180 9.74 3.63 15.33
C ASN A 180 10.26 2.18 15.16
N ASP A 181 9.81 1.32 16.10
CA ASP A 181 10.20 -0.06 16.32
C ASP A 181 9.05 -0.99 15.91
N THR A 182 8.42 -0.69 14.75
CA THR A 182 7.25 -1.40 14.20
C THR A 182 7.30 -2.93 14.37
N PHE A 183 8.46 -3.55 14.14
CA PHE A 183 8.67 -4.99 14.17
C PHE A 183 9.61 -5.46 15.30
N ASP A 184 9.68 -4.73 16.42
CA ASP A 184 10.39 -5.23 17.59
C ASP A 184 9.71 -6.49 18.15
N GLU A 185 10.51 -7.38 18.73
CA GLU A 185 10.11 -8.72 19.17
C GLU A 185 9.44 -9.61 18.07
N CYS A 186 9.52 -9.23 16.79
CA CYS A 186 9.10 -10.06 15.66
C CYS A 186 10.17 -11.09 15.28
N ASP A 187 10.52 -12.01 16.17
CA ASP A 187 11.68 -12.89 15.99
C ASP A 187 11.58 -13.82 14.76
N SER A 188 10.39 -14.29 14.41
CA SER A 188 10.16 -15.14 13.24
C SER A 188 10.23 -14.43 11.89
N LEU A 189 10.29 -13.09 11.87
CA LEU A 189 10.21 -12.31 10.63
C LEU A 189 11.48 -12.49 9.81
N THR A 190 11.36 -13.16 8.67
CA THR A 190 12.49 -13.57 7.84
C THR A 190 12.34 -13.15 6.39
N THR A 191 11.11 -12.92 5.93
CA THR A 191 10.80 -12.67 4.53
C THR A 191 10.07 -11.33 4.37
N VAL A 192 10.58 -10.50 3.47
CA VAL A 192 9.99 -9.25 3.02
C VAL A 192 9.93 -9.27 1.50
N GLU A 193 8.75 -8.99 0.96
CA GLU A 193 8.50 -8.94 -0.48
C GLU A 193 7.92 -7.57 -0.87
N LEU A 194 8.17 -7.14 -2.11
CA LEU A 194 7.61 -5.90 -2.64
C LEU A 194 6.40 -6.19 -3.53
N ILE A 195 5.36 -5.37 -3.36
CA ILE A 195 4.20 -5.29 -4.25
C ILE A 195 4.28 -4.00 -5.08
N GLY A 196 3.32 -3.72 -5.98
CA GLY A 196 3.31 -2.43 -6.68
C GLY A 196 4.01 -2.40 -8.04
N GLY A 197 3.92 -3.46 -8.85
CA GLY A 197 4.51 -3.48 -10.20
C GLY A 197 6.03 -3.26 -10.23
N VAL A 198 6.72 -3.37 -9.08
CA VAL A 198 8.16 -3.13 -8.98
C VAL A 198 8.94 -4.12 -9.84
N HIS A 199 8.55 -5.38 -9.84
CA HIS A 199 9.16 -6.42 -10.67
C HIS A 199 8.98 -6.15 -12.17
N GLU A 200 7.84 -5.59 -12.59
CA GLU A 200 7.61 -5.16 -13.97
C GLU A 200 8.48 -3.96 -14.33
N THR A 201 8.54 -2.97 -13.44
CA THR A 201 9.41 -1.79 -13.59
C THR A 201 10.87 -2.21 -13.76
N VAL A 202 11.37 -3.11 -12.90
CA VAL A 202 12.73 -3.66 -13.00
C VAL A 202 12.90 -4.42 -14.32
N SER A 203 11.92 -5.22 -14.73
CA SER A 203 11.97 -5.96 -16.00
C SER A 203 12.00 -5.05 -17.22
N SER A 204 11.38 -3.87 -17.15
CA SER A 204 11.33 -2.87 -18.23
C SER A 204 12.62 -2.07 -18.41
N LEU A 205 13.55 -2.08 -17.42
CA LEU A 205 14.81 -1.35 -17.52
C LEU A 205 15.61 -1.85 -18.73
N HIS A 206 16.15 -0.92 -19.54
CA HIS A 206 16.81 -1.26 -20.80
C HIS A 206 18.06 -2.14 -20.64
N MET A 207 18.93 -1.81 -19.67
CA MET A 207 20.21 -2.48 -19.49
C MET A 207 20.09 -3.72 -18.62
N LYS A 208 20.59 -4.87 -19.12
CA LYS A 208 20.63 -6.14 -18.36
C LYS A 208 21.36 -6.00 -17.02
N ARG A 209 22.44 -5.21 -16.99
CA ARG A 209 23.19 -4.93 -15.75
C ARG A 209 22.30 -4.27 -14.69
N TRP A 210 21.49 -3.27 -15.05
CA TRP A 210 20.61 -2.59 -14.10
C TRP A 210 19.52 -3.52 -13.56
N ARG A 211 18.98 -4.40 -14.41
CA ARG A 211 18.03 -5.43 -13.98
C ARG A 211 18.65 -6.37 -12.94
N ASN A 212 19.85 -6.87 -13.22
CA ASN A 212 20.56 -7.76 -12.31
C ASN A 212 20.89 -7.08 -10.97
N ASP A 213 21.37 -5.84 -11.01
CA ASP A 213 21.69 -5.05 -9.82
C ASP A 213 20.42 -4.87 -8.97
N MET A 214 19.32 -4.41 -9.56
CA MET A 214 18.03 -4.24 -8.87
C MET A 214 17.49 -5.52 -8.25
N THR A 215 17.47 -6.63 -8.99
CA THR A 215 16.99 -7.91 -8.47
C THR A 215 17.83 -8.39 -7.28
N LYS A 216 19.15 -8.16 -7.34
CA LYS A 216 20.04 -8.48 -6.22
C LYS A 216 19.69 -7.67 -4.98
N ASP A 217 19.45 -6.37 -5.14
CA ASP A 217 19.14 -5.48 -4.02
C ASP A 217 17.78 -5.76 -3.38
N ILE A 218 16.76 -6.03 -4.21
CA ILE A 218 15.43 -6.43 -3.73
C ILE A 218 15.55 -7.73 -2.91
N ASN A 219 16.30 -8.72 -3.39
CA ASN A 219 16.41 -10.00 -2.70
C ASN A 219 17.38 -9.98 -1.49
N GLN A 220 18.19 -8.93 -1.34
CA GLN A 220 19.20 -8.84 -0.28
C GLN A 220 18.57 -8.79 1.13
N ILE A 221 17.37 -8.21 1.27
CA ILE A 221 16.69 -8.13 2.57
C ILE A 221 16.42 -9.53 3.15
N ASN A 222 16.00 -10.49 2.31
CA ASN A 222 15.67 -11.85 2.74
C ASN A 222 16.90 -12.69 3.14
N VAL A 223 18.11 -12.21 2.80
CA VAL A 223 19.37 -12.80 3.26
C VAL A 223 19.83 -12.17 4.58
N THR A 224 19.55 -10.88 4.75
CA THR A 224 20.04 -10.07 5.87
C THR A 224 19.12 -10.18 7.09
N LEU A 225 17.80 -10.07 6.90
CA LEU A 225 16.80 -9.97 7.96
C LEU A 225 16.81 -11.15 8.96
N PRO A 226 16.98 -12.42 8.55
CA PRO A 226 17.03 -13.55 9.49
C PRO A 226 18.24 -13.55 10.44
N ARG A 227 19.26 -12.72 10.17
CA ARG A 227 20.52 -12.67 10.93
C ARG A 227 20.58 -11.51 11.91
N ILE A 228 19.55 -10.66 11.92
CA ILE A 228 19.53 -9.41 12.67
C ILE A 228 18.55 -9.55 13.84
N PRO A 229 18.90 -9.03 15.04
CA PRO A 229 17.98 -8.98 16.17
C PRO A 229 16.67 -8.27 15.83
N SER A 230 15.56 -8.71 16.41
CA SER A 230 14.22 -8.13 16.20
C SER A 230 14.19 -6.60 16.38
N ALA A 231 14.82 -6.08 17.44
CA ALA A 231 14.95 -4.64 17.70
C ALA A 231 15.60 -3.81 16.57
N GLN A 232 16.31 -4.43 15.62
CA GLN A 232 16.92 -3.73 14.49
C GLN A 232 16.17 -3.97 13.16
N LYS A 233 15.17 -4.86 13.12
CA LYS A 233 14.48 -5.25 11.88
C LYS A 233 13.80 -4.06 11.23
N THR A 234 13.11 -3.21 11.99
CA THR A 234 12.41 -2.03 11.46
C THR A 234 13.37 -1.09 10.73
N ASN A 235 14.50 -0.77 11.37
CA ASN A 235 15.52 0.09 10.77
C ASN A 235 16.08 -0.53 9.48
N VAL A 236 16.39 -1.83 9.47
CA VAL A 236 16.92 -2.51 8.29
C VAL A 236 15.93 -2.52 7.14
N ILE A 237 14.65 -2.79 7.41
CA ILE A 237 13.58 -2.77 6.40
C ILE A 237 13.40 -1.34 5.85
N ARG A 238 13.36 -0.33 6.72
CA ARG A 238 13.24 1.09 6.33
C ARG A 238 14.38 1.51 5.41
N TRP A 239 15.62 1.25 5.81
CA TRP A 239 16.81 1.57 5.02
C TRP A 239 16.83 0.82 3.68
N TRP A 240 16.46 -0.46 3.69
CA TRP A 240 16.35 -1.25 2.47
C TRP A 240 15.32 -0.67 1.50
N LEU A 241 14.12 -0.32 1.98
CA LEU A 241 13.08 0.32 1.16
C LEU A 241 13.58 1.64 0.54
N GLN A 242 14.20 2.50 1.33
CA GLN A 242 14.76 3.78 0.87
C GLN A 242 15.87 3.57 -0.17
N SER A 243 16.73 2.57 0.03
CA SER A 243 17.81 2.20 -0.90
C SER A 243 17.26 1.69 -2.24
N VAL A 244 16.29 0.77 -2.20
CA VAL A 244 15.63 0.22 -3.39
C VAL A 244 14.90 1.32 -4.15
N HIS A 245 14.14 2.16 -3.46
CA HIS A 245 13.43 3.30 -4.05
C HIS A 245 14.41 4.27 -4.74
N SER A 246 15.45 4.72 -4.04
CA SER A 246 16.46 5.64 -4.58
C SER A 246 17.18 5.07 -5.81
N ARG A 247 17.47 3.76 -5.80
CA ARG A 247 18.14 3.10 -6.91
C ARG A 247 17.24 2.94 -8.14
N ILE A 248 15.94 2.68 -7.93
CA ILE A 248 14.94 2.68 -9.01
C ILE A 248 14.87 4.07 -9.66
N GLU A 249 14.76 5.13 -8.86
CA GLU A 249 14.70 6.50 -9.38
C GLU A 249 15.98 6.91 -10.13
N HIS A 250 17.15 6.47 -9.64
CA HIS A 250 18.41 6.65 -10.35
C HIS A 250 18.43 5.97 -11.71
N TYR A 251 18.01 4.70 -11.81
CA TYR A 251 17.98 3.99 -13.08
C TYR A 251 16.92 4.53 -14.04
N LYS A 252 15.75 4.96 -13.54
CA LYS A 252 14.76 5.69 -14.35
C LYS A 252 15.37 6.95 -14.95
N THR A 253 16.05 7.76 -14.13
CA THR A 253 16.71 8.99 -14.59
C THR A 253 17.77 8.71 -15.66
N LYS A 254 18.64 7.72 -15.43
CA LYS A 254 19.63 7.29 -16.41
C LYS A 254 19.01 6.76 -17.70
N HIS A 255 17.94 5.99 -17.59
CA HIS A 255 17.21 5.48 -18.75
C HIS A 255 16.67 6.62 -19.62
N ILE A 256 16.05 7.62 -18.99
CA ILE A 256 15.55 8.82 -19.68
C ILE A 256 16.69 9.57 -20.36
N GLN A 257 17.86 9.69 -19.72
CA GLN A 257 19.02 10.33 -20.33
C GLN A 257 19.50 9.59 -21.59
N VAL A 258 19.65 8.26 -21.52
CA VAL A 258 20.04 7.44 -22.68
C VAL A 258 19.03 7.56 -23.83
N LEU A 259 17.74 7.60 -23.52
CA LEU A 259 16.69 7.82 -24.53
C LEU A 259 16.81 9.18 -25.22
N LYS A 260 17.10 10.24 -24.46
CA LYS A 260 17.31 11.58 -25.02
C LYS A 260 18.52 11.61 -25.95
N GLU A 261 19.65 11.03 -25.52
CA GLU A 261 20.87 10.94 -26.33
C GLU A 261 20.62 10.16 -27.63
N ALA A 262 19.96 9.01 -27.56
CA ALA A 262 19.60 8.20 -28.73
C ALA A 262 18.66 8.95 -29.69
N THR A 263 17.71 9.72 -29.17
CA THR A 263 16.77 10.50 -29.99
C THR A 263 17.49 11.61 -30.74
N VAL A 264 18.41 12.33 -30.08
CA VAL A 264 19.22 13.38 -30.72
C VAL A 264 20.10 12.80 -31.83
N LEU A 265 20.74 11.64 -31.58
CA LEU A 265 21.55 10.97 -32.60
C LEU A 265 20.71 10.53 -33.81
N LEU A 266 19.50 10.02 -33.57
CA LEU A 266 18.58 9.64 -34.63
C LEU A 266 18.14 10.86 -35.46
N GLU A 267 17.82 11.98 -34.80
CA GLU A 267 17.48 13.23 -35.47
C GLU A 267 18.65 13.71 -36.34
N LEU A 268 19.87 13.75 -35.81
CA LEU A 268 21.07 14.13 -36.56
C LEU A 268 21.31 13.23 -37.78
N ALA A 269 21.14 11.90 -37.63
CA ALA A 269 21.27 10.95 -38.73
C ALA A 269 20.21 11.18 -39.82
N LEU A 270 18.97 11.47 -39.43
CA LEU A 270 17.89 11.81 -40.36
C LEU A 270 18.14 13.12 -41.11
N TRP A 271 18.70 14.13 -40.43
CA TRP A 271 19.11 15.38 -41.07
C TRP A 271 20.24 15.14 -42.08
N LYS A 272 21.24 14.33 -41.72
CA LYS A 272 22.34 13.99 -42.63
C LYS A 272 21.85 13.24 -43.86
N ALA A 273 21.00 12.23 -43.70
CA ALA A 273 20.44 11.49 -44.82
C ALA A 273 19.66 12.38 -45.80
N LYS A 274 18.94 13.39 -45.28
CA LYS A 274 18.25 14.38 -46.13
C LYS A 274 19.20 15.29 -46.89
N LEU A 275 20.32 15.71 -46.27
CA LEU A 275 21.33 16.52 -46.94
C LEU A 275 22.01 15.74 -48.06
N ASP A 276 22.32 14.46 -47.81
CA ASP A 276 22.94 13.57 -48.80
C ASP A 276 21.99 13.32 -50.01
N ASP A 277 20.66 13.33 -49.81
CA ASP A 277 19.67 13.26 -50.90
C ASP A 277 19.59 14.56 -51.74
N ASP A 278 19.90 15.72 -51.15
CA ASP A 278 19.89 17.02 -51.85
C ASP A 278 21.21 17.28 -52.62
N GLU A 279 22.34 16.71 -52.19
CA GLU A 279 23.64 16.83 -52.88
C GLU A 279 23.83 15.87 -54.07
N GLY A 280 22.90 14.92 -54.27
CA GLY A 280 22.89 13.99 -55.41
C GLY A 280 22.37 14.58 -56.74
N GLY A 281 22.06 15.87 -56.80
CA GLY A 281 21.65 16.57 -58.02
C GLY A 281 22.82 17.22 -58.74
N ASP A 282 23.55 16.47 -59.57
CA ASP A 282 24.56 17.03 -60.48
C ASP A 282 23.92 17.79 -61.65
N ASP A 283 24.60 18.86 -62.05
CA ASP A 283 24.37 19.73 -63.19
C ASP A 283 24.13 18.93 -64.48
N SER A 284 22.92 18.96 -65.03
CA SER A 284 22.70 18.96 -66.49
C SER A 284 21.23 19.28 -66.88
N LEU A 285 21.07 20.50 -67.42
CA LEU A 285 20.13 20.95 -68.47
C LEU A 285 18.65 20.50 -68.47
N GLU A 286 17.79 21.54 -68.42
CA GLU A 286 16.42 21.71 -68.98
C GLU A 286 15.13 21.26 -68.22
N ALA A 287 14.52 22.27 -67.54
CA ALA A 287 13.09 22.68 -67.53
C ALA A 287 11.97 21.79 -66.88
N PRO A 288 10.77 22.36 -66.60
CA PRO A 288 10.42 23.37 -65.60
C PRO A 288 9.65 22.77 -64.39
N THR A 289 9.80 23.38 -63.22
CA THR A 289 9.22 22.93 -61.94
C THR A 289 7.71 23.16 -61.84
N LYS A 290 6.92 22.08 -61.67
CA LYS A 290 5.56 22.15 -61.12
C LYS A 290 5.62 22.21 -59.59
N LYS A 291 5.41 23.39 -59.03
CA LYS A 291 5.17 23.60 -57.59
C LYS A 291 3.91 22.84 -57.15
N VAL A 292 4.06 21.85 -56.26
CA VAL A 292 2.93 21.28 -55.52
C VAL A 292 2.56 22.28 -54.41
N LYS A 293 1.39 22.91 -54.55
CA LYS A 293 0.78 23.74 -53.50
C LYS A 293 0.35 22.84 -52.34
N ILE A 294 0.99 23.00 -51.19
CA ILE A 294 0.52 22.41 -49.93
C ILE A 294 -0.46 23.39 -49.29
N ASP A 295 -1.71 22.94 -49.12
CA ASP A 295 -2.80 23.72 -48.53
C ASP A 295 -2.62 23.84 -47.01
N VAL A 296 -2.25 25.05 -46.59
CA VAL A 296 -1.88 25.43 -45.21
C VAL A 296 -3.11 25.41 -44.27
N GLY A 297 -4.33 25.35 -44.82
CA GLY A 297 -5.57 25.40 -44.04
C GLY A 297 -5.80 24.16 -43.15
N ARG A 298 -5.35 22.98 -43.57
CA ARG A 298 -5.61 21.72 -42.85
C ARG A 298 -4.61 21.42 -41.72
N ALA A 299 -3.44 22.06 -41.74
CA ALA A 299 -2.38 21.84 -40.76
C ALA A 299 -2.61 22.54 -39.41
N ARG A 300 -3.58 23.46 -39.33
CA ARG A 300 -3.81 24.31 -38.14
C ARG A 300 -4.72 23.70 -37.06
N ASN A 301 -5.46 22.63 -37.37
CA ASN A 301 -6.37 21.98 -36.42
C ASN A 301 -5.73 20.81 -35.63
N GLU A 302 -4.52 20.40 -35.98
CA GLU A 302 -3.74 19.46 -35.19
C GLU A 302 -2.57 20.25 -34.60
N ARG A 303 -2.48 20.35 -33.26
CA ARG A 303 -1.36 21.00 -32.54
C ARG A 303 -0.06 20.21 -32.81
N ARG A 304 0.53 20.41 -33.99
CA ARG A 304 1.78 19.81 -34.46
C ARG A 304 2.90 20.82 -34.25
N VAL A 305 3.92 20.45 -33.49
CA VAL A 305 5.21 21.13 -33.54
C VAL A 305 5.91 20.62 -34.79
N THR A 306 5.93 21.42 -35.85
CA THR A 306 6.53 21.04 -37.14
C THR A 306 8.00 21.44 -37.17
N SER A 307 8.89 20.48 -36.95
CA SER A 307 10.17 20.41 -37.67
C SER A 307 9.86 20.03 -39.13
N GLY A 308 10.58 20.55 -40.11
CA GLY A 308 10.38 20.32 -41.55
C GLY A 308 10.57 18.86 -42.02
N ALA A 309 10.57 17.90 -41.11
CA ALA A 309 10.39 16.48 -41.39
C ALA A 309 9.01 16.06 -40.89
N ASN A 310 8.15 15.65 -41.83
CA ASN A 310 6.81 15.10 -41.56
C ASN A 310 6.91 13.67 -40.97
N ILE A 311 7.75 13.48 -39.94
CA ILE A 311 7.92 12.19 -39.25
C ILE A 311 7.02 12.23 -38.02
N VAL A 312 5.82 11.66 -38.18
CA VAL A 312 4.99 11.28 -37.05
C VAL A 312 5.70 10.10 -36.38
N ILE A 313 6.48 10.34 -35.33
CA ILE A 313 7.00 9.26 -34.49
C ILE A 313 5.82 8.70 -33.70
N LYS A 314 5.13 7.71 -34.29
CA LYS A 314 3.88 7.13 -33.77
C LYS A 314 4.01 6.48 -32.38
N ASN A 315 5.21 6.35 -31.81
CA ASN A 315 5.44 5.58 -30.57
C ASN A 315 6.08 6.35 -29.42
N VAL A 316 6.34 7.66 -29.53
CA VAL A 316 6.92 8.45 -28.40
C VAL A 316 5.83 9.05 -27.50
N LEU A 317 4.62 9.24 -28.02
CA LEU A 317 3.53 9.91 -27.30
C LEU A 317 2.80 9.10 -26.21
N PRO A 318 2.77 7.75 -26.18
CA PRO A 318 2.13 7.04 -25.07
C PRO A 318 2.90 7.17 -23.75
N PHE A 319 4.23 7.37 -23.80
CA PHE A 319 5.09 7.34 -22.61
C PHE A 319 5.19 8.68 -21.87
N LEU A 320 4.83 9.80 -22.52
CA LEU A 320 4.82 11.14 -21.92
C LEU A 320 3.49 11.50 -21.22
N LYS A 321 2.56 10.54 -21.10
CA LYS A 321 1.22 10.74 -20.52
C LYS A 321 0.97 10.09 -19.16
N LEU A 322 1.95 9.41 -18.58
CA LEU A 322 1.83 8.91 -17.21
C LEU A 322 2.23 10.03 -16.25
N LYS A 323 1.22 10.80 -15.83
CA LYS A 323 1.23 11.53 -14.56
C LYS A 323 0.99 10.55 -13.43
#